data_AF-A0A1H4PZ67-F1
#
_entry.id   AF-A0A1H4PZ67-F1
#
_cell.length_a   1.000
_cell.length_b   1.000
_cell.length_c   1.000
_cell.angle_alpha   90.00
_cell.angle_beta   90.00
_cell.angle_gamma   90.00
#
_symmetry.space_group_name_H-M   'P 1'
#
loop_
_entity.id
_entity.type
_entity.pdbx_description
1 polymer ?
#
loop_
_entity_poly.entity_id
_entity_poly.type
_entity_poly.pdbx_seq_one_letter_code
_entity_poly.pdbx_strand_id
1 'polypeptide(L)'
;MSGTMRVQFAGLAMLAASLTTSLAAVAPASAAALTCAEFQDAFVHAVPELAPQFGRSVVISRGTRGDTRELSTSSPVEGRLTCDGTRFVRFEAQLQMPSNPAGRDAFFRVQLAGAIAGLKWNRNRATQNIIGMSSEAADYLRASEERGDVAISGRVERHAGAAGDLAAMWTKTDRTFIVLAYD
;
A
#
# COMPACT_ATOMS: atom_id res chain seq x y z
N MET A 1 76.46 51.62 -29.43
CA MET A 1 76.81 50.67 -28.34
C MET A 1 75.86 49.48 -28.44
N SER A 2 76.44 48.29 -28.44
CA SER A 2 75.80 46.96 -28.45
C SER A 2 74.71 46.75 -27.39
N GLY A 3 73.82 45.78 -27.63
CA GLY A 3 73.11 45.10 -26.54
C GLY A 3 71.95 44.20 -26.96
N THR A 4 72.24 42.93 -27.19
CA THR A 4 71.36 41.77 -27.44
C THR A 4 70.45 41.37 -26.27
N MET A 5 69.26 40.80 -26.53
CA MET A 5 68.94 39.40 -26.15
C MET A 5 67.59 38.88 -26.69
N ARG A 6 67.61 37.61 -27.09
CA ARG A 6 66.51 36.72 -27.54
C ARG A 6 65.81 36.09 -26.34
N VAL A 7 64.54 35.67 -26.51
CA VAL A 7 64.05 34.33 -26.09
C VAL A 7 62.93 33.87 -27.05
N GLN A 8 63.05 32.63 -27.52
CA GLN A 8 62.15 31.83 -28.37
C GLN A 8 61.22 30.93 -27.53
N PHE A 9 60.35 30.20 -28.25
CA PHE A 9 59.62 28.95 -27.91
C PHE A 9 58.17 29.14 -27.44
N ALA A 10 57.20 28.29 -27.77
CA ALA A 10 56.92 27.29 -28.82
C ALA A 10 55.67 26.53 -28.34
N GLY A 11 54.75 26.20 -29.24
CA GLY A 11 53.72 25.16 -29.02
C GLY A 11 52.59 25.54 -28.05
N LEU A 12 51.42 24.91 -28.05
CA LEU A 12 50.95 23.70 -28.73
C LEU A 12 49.40 23.75 -28.72
N ALA A 13 48.78 23.17 -29.74
CA ALA A 13 47.33 23.02 -29.87
C ALA A 13 46.71 22.14 -28.77
N MET A 14 45.42 22.36 -28.46
CA MET A 14 44.51 21.27 -28.13
C MET A 14 43.06 21.62 -28.49
N LEU A 15 42.53 20.87 -29.47
CA LEU A 15 41.12 20.61 -29.64
C LEU A 15 40.58 19.95 -28.36
N ALA A 16 39.44 20.40 -27.86
CA ALA A 16 38.58 19.59 -27.00
C ALA A 16 37.17 19.62 -27.58
N ALA A 17 36.83 18.53 -28.26
CA ALA A 17 35.49 18.21 -28.71
C ALA A 17 34.56 18.15 -27.48
N SER A 18 33.63 19.09 -27.38
CA SER A 18 32.51 19.00 -26.47
C SER A 18 31.54 17.94 -26.99
N LEU A 19 31.65 16.74 -26.43
CA LEU A 19 30.66 15.69 -26.60
C LEU A 19 29.29 16.24 -26.18
N THR A 20 28.39 16.39 -27.13
CA THR A 20 26.95 16.48 -26.88
C THR A 20 26.47 15.11 -26.42
N THR A 21 26.61 14.83 -25.13
CA THR A 21 25.90 13.73 -24.48
C THR A 21 24.43 14.10 -24.41
N SER A 22 23.67 13.55 -25.35
CA SER A 22 22.22 13.49 -25.30
C SER A 22 21.81 12.88 -23.96
N LEU A 23 21.28 13.72 -23.05
CA LEU A 23 20.55 13.24 -21.88
C LEU A 23 19.30 12.52 -22.41
N ALA A 24 19.39 11.20 -22.57
CA ALA A 24 18.21 10.37 -22.67
C ALA A 24 17.45 10.56 -21.36
N ALA A 25 16.32 11.26 -21.43
CA ALA A 25 15.34 11.32 -20.36
C ALA A 25 14.94 9.88 -20.04
N VAL A 26 15.45 9.36 -18.92
CA VAL A 26 14.97 8.11 -18.34
C VAL A 26 13.53 8.40 -17.91
N ALA A 27 12.57 8.03 -18.75
CA ALA A 27 11.16 8.04 -18.36
C ALA A 27 11.03 7.22 -17.07
N PRO A 28 10.26 7.69 -16.06
CA PRO A 28 10.05 6.91 -14.85
C PRO A 28 9.46 5.58 -15.28
N ALA A 29 10.17 4.49 -15.00
CA ALA A 29 9.64 3.15 -15.18
C ALA A 29 8.35 3.08 -14.38
N SER A 30 7.20 2.93 -15.05
CA SER A 30 5.95 2.65 -14.38
C SER A 30 6.19 1.43 -13.50
N ALA A 31 6.05 1.57 -12.18
CA ALA A 31 6.18 0.43 -11.29
C ALA A 31 5.21 -0.65 -11.81
N ALA A 32 5.72 -1.85 -12.09
CA ALA A 32 4.89 -2.92 -12.61
C ALA A 32 3.71 -3.14 -11.64
N ALA A 33 2.49 -3.14 -12.17
CA ALA A 33 1.29 -3.29 -11.37
C ALA A 33 1.33 -4.61 -10.59
N LEU A 34 1.16 -4.55 -9.27
CA LEU A 34 1.15 -5.72 -8.39
C LEU A 34 0.09 -6.72 -8.86
N THR A 35 0.44 -8.00 -8.94
CA THR A 35 -0.53 -9.06 -9.22
C THR A 35 -1.16 -9.58 -7.94
N CYS A 36 -2.37 -10.13 -8.04
CA CYS A 36 -3.02 -10.81 -6.93
C CYS A 36 -2.24 -12.05 -6.45
N ALA A 37 -1.50 -12.73 -7.34
CA ALA A 37 -0.67 -13.87 -6.94
C ALA A 37 0.52 -13.41 -6.06
N GLU A 38 1.20 -12.33 -6.46
CA GLU A 38 2.29 -11.74 -5.66
C GLU A 38 1.78 -11.16 -4.34
N PHE A 39 0.59 -10.55 -4.33
CA PHE A 39 -0.04 -10.11 -3.09
C PHE A 39 -0.25 -11.29 -2.13
N GLN A 40 -0.86 -12.37 -2.61
CA GLN A 40 -1.16 -13.55 -1.79
C GLN A 40 0.10 -14.20 -1.24
N ASP A 41 1.11 -14.38 -2.08
CA ASP A 41 2.39 -14.98 -1.67
C ASP A 41 3.05 -14.14 -0.57
N ALA A 42 3.18 -12.82 -0.78
CA ALA A 42 3.76 -11.93 0.22
C ALA A 42 2.93 -11.89 1.51
N PHE A 43 1.60 -11.95 1.41
CA PHE A 43 0.70 -11.96 2.56
C PHE A 43 0.89 -13.22 3.41
N VAL A 44 0.90 -14.41 2.79
CA VAL A 44 1.08 -15.69 3.47
C VAL A 44 2.43 -15.74 4.20
N HIS A 45 3.49 -15.22 3.58
CA HIS A 45 4.81 -15.12 4.21
C HIS A 45 4.88 -14.09 5.35
N ALA A 46 4.06 -13.04 5.31
CA ALA A 46 4.07 -11.98 6.32
C ALA A 46 3.35 -12.38 7.62
N VAL A 47 2.37 -13.30 7.54
CA VAL A 47 1.55 -13.73 8.68
C VAL A 47 1.27 -15.25 8.67
N PRO A 48 2.31 -16.10 8.64
CA PRO A 48 2.12 -17.55 8.55
C PRO A 48 1.40 -18.14 9.76
N GLU A 49 1.50 -17.51 10.93
CA GLU A 49 0.91 -17.99 12.18
C GLU A 49 -0.62 -17.99 12.19
N LEU A 50 -1.27 -17.22 11.30
CA LEU A 50 -2.73 -17.20 11.16
C LEU A 50 -3.23 -18.21 10.10
N ALA A 51 -2.33 -18.99 9.51
CA ALA A 51 -2.60 -19.94 8.44
C ALA A 51 -3.50 -19.35 7.33
N PRO A 52 -3.13 -18.20 6.74
CA PRO A 52 -3.99 -17.49 5.79
C PRO A 52 -4.18 -18.29 4.50
N GLN A 53 -5.42 -18.34 4.02
CA GLN A 53 -5.79 -19.01 2.77
C GLN A 53 -6.72 -18.11 1.96
N PHE A 54 -6.50 -18.04 0.65
CA PHE A 54 -7.35 -17.27 -0.26
C PHE A 54 -8.17 -18.21 -1.15
N GLY A 55 -9.47 -18.32 -0.85
CA GLY A 55 -10.43 -19.09 -1.64
C GLY A 55 -11.20 -18.21 -2.63
N ARG A 56 -11.76 -18.77 -3.70
CA ARG A 56 -12.69 -18.03 -4.57
C ARG A 56 -14.01 -17.82 -3.83
N SER A 57 -14.53 -16.60 -3.83
CA SER A 57 -15.88 -16.35 -3.30
C SER A 57 -16.93 -16.97 -4.24
N VAL A 58 -17.94 -17.64 -3.67
CA VAL A 58 -19.08 -18.20 -4.41
C VAL A 58 -20.18 -17.13 -4.60
N VAL A 59 -20.00 -15.93 -4.05
CA VAL A 59 -21.04 -14.89 -4.07
C VAL A 59 -20.99 -14.10 -5.38
N ILE A 60 -21.94 -14.38 -6.28
CA ILE A 60 -22.22 -13.59 -7.48
C ILE A 60 -23.00 -12.33 -7.07
N SER A 61 -22.33 -11.33 -6.53
CA SER A 61 -22.93 -10.01 -6.30
C SER A 61 -23.00 -9.25 -7.63
N ARG A 62 -24.20 -8.95 -8.13
CA ARG A 62 -24.41 -8.08 -9.29
C ARG A 62 -23.88 -6.67 -8.96
N GLY A 63 -22.65 -6.35 -9.37
CA GLY A 63 -22.12 -4.98 -9.27
C GLY A 63 -20.61 -4.85 -9.10
N THR A 64 -19.91 -5.89 -8.65
CA THR A 64 -18.44 -5.90 -8.58
C THR A 64 -17.86 -6.49 -9.87
N ARG A 65 -17.31 -5.63 -10.74
CA ARG A 65 -16.40 -6.09 -11.80
C ARG A 65 -15.08 -6.47 -11.12
N GLY A 66 -14.75 -7.76 -11.12
CA GLY A 66 -13.48 -8.28 -10.59
C GLY A 66 -13.64 -9.65 -9.94
N ASP A 67 -12.58 -10.47 -10.02
CA ASP A 67 -12.50 -11.76 -9.33
C ASP A 67 -12.22 -11.50 -7.84
N THR A 68 -13.19 -11.78 -6.96
CA THR A 68 -13.01 -11.66 -5.51
C THR A 68 -12.59 -13.00 -4.89
N ARG A 69 -11.58 -12.94 -4.03
CA ARG A 69 -11.08 -14.07 -3.25
C ARG A 69 -11.25 -13.75 -1.77
N GLU A 70 -11.85 -14.65 -1.02
CA GLU A 70 -12.04 -14.51 0.43
C GLU A 70 -10.80 -15.01 1.16
N LEU A 71 -10.35 -14.23 2.14
CA LEU A 71 -9.31 -14.60 3.09
C LEU A 71 -9.96 -15.37 4.23
N SER A 72 -9.54 -16.62 4.39
CA SER A 72 -9.79 -17.42 5.60
C SER A 72 -8.53 -17.40 6.47
N THR A 73 -8.70 -17.25 7.78
CA THR A 73 -7.63 -17.34 8.79
C THR A 73 -8.07 -18.21 9.96
N SER A 74 -7.15 -18.56 10.86
CA SER A 74 -7.48 -19.20 12.14
C SER A 74 -8.06 -18.24 13.20
N SER A 75 -8.47 -17.04 12.78
CA SER A 75 -8.93 -15.94 13.64
C SER A 75 -10.29 -15.41 13.15
N PRO A 76 -11.01 -14.60 13.95
CA PRO A 76 -12.30 -14.01 13.53
C PRO A 76 -12.16 -12.87 12.51
N VAL A 77 -10.96 -12.64 11.96
CA VAL A 77 -10.74 -11.61 10.95
C VAL A 77 -11.19 -12.13 9.59
N GLU A 78 -12.11 -11.40 8.99
CA GLU A 78 -12.55 -11.64 7.62
C GLU A 78 -11.73 -10.78 6.65
N GLY A 79 -11.52 -11.25 5.43
CA GLY A 79 -10.89 -10.43 4.42
C GLY A 79 -11.30 -10.77 3.00
N ARG A 80 -11.11 -9.82 2.10
CA ARG A 80 -11.48 -9.91 0.69
C ARG A 80 -10.39 -9.28 -0.16
N LEU A 81 -9.89 -10.05 -1.12
CA LEU A 81 -8.96 -9.63 -2.15
C LEU A 81 -9.72 -9.50 -3.46
N THR A 82 -9.70 -8.31 -4.07
CA THR A 82 -10.32 -8.05 -5.37
C THR A 82 -9.25 -7.93 -6.45
N CYS A 83 -9.45 -8.66 -7.54
CA CYS A 83 -8.56 -8.70 -8.69
C CYS A 83 -9.29 -8.25 -9.95
N ASP A 84 -8.57 -7.62 -10.87
CA ASP A 84 -9.01 -7.34 -12.24
C ASP A 84 -8.13 -8.15 -13.20
N GLY A 85 -8.63 -9.31 -13.64
CA GLY A 85 -7.79 -10.36 -14.20
C GLY A 85 -6.74 -10.82 -13.19
N THR A 86 -5.46 -10.65 -13.52
CA THR A 86 -4.35 -10.97 -12.60
C THR A 86 -3.95 -9.80 -11.71
N ARG A 87 -4.41 -8.57 -12.00
CA ARG A 87 -3.99 -7.34 -11.33
C ARG A 87 -4.64 -7.23 -9.95
N PHE A 88 -3.84 -6.87 -8.95
CA PHE A 88 -4.33 -6.46 -7.64
C PHE A 88 -5.13 -5.16 -7.77
N VAL A 89 -6.31 -5.10 -7.14
CA VAL A 89 -7.15 -3.88 -7.12
C VAL A 89 -7.36 -3.40 -5.69
N ARG A 90 -7.74 -4.31 -4.79
CA ARG A 90 -8.09 -3.96 -3.41
C ARG A 90 -7.90 -5.15 -2.50
N PHE A 91 -7.36 -4.91 -1.31
CA PHE A 91 -7.50 -5.82 -0.18
C PHE A 91 -8.29 -5.11 0.91
N GLU A 92 -9.20 -5.84 1.54
CA GLU A 92 -10.01 -5.35 2.65
C GLU A 92 -10.01 -6.40 3.75
N ALA A 93 -9.83 -5.98 4.99
CA ALA A 93 -9.95 -6.81 6.17
C ALA A 93 -10.95 -6.18 7.15
N GLN A 94 -11.75 -7.00 7.80
CA GLN A 94 -12.77 -6.59 8.74
C GLN A 94 -12.69 -7.41 10.03
N LEU A 95 -12.97 -6.74 11.15
CA LEU A 95 -13.13 -7.35 12.47
C LEU A 95 -14.41 -6.82 13.10
N GLN A 96 -15.32 -7.73 13.45
CA GLN A 96 -16.52 -7.38 14.19
C GLN A 96 -16.20 -6.99 15.65
N MET A 97 -16.91 -5.99 16.14
CA MET A 97 -16.80 -5.42 17.48
C MET A 97 -18.07 -5.69 18.30
N PRO A 98 -17.96 -5.92 19.62
CA PRO A 98 -16.71 -6.00 20.37
C PRO A 98 -15.93 -7.29 20.09
N SER A 99 -14.61 -7.18 19.89
CA SER A 99 -13.69 -8.31 19.79
C SER A 99 -12.88 -8.49 21.06
N ASN A 100 -12.51 -9.73 21.39
CA ASN A 100 -11.53 -10.03 22.45
C ASN A 100 -10.10 -9.55 22.06
N PRO A 101 -9.13 -9.52 23.00
CA PRO A 101 -7.76 -9.10 22.72
C PRO A 101 -7.08 -9.89 21.60
N ALA A 102 -7.23 -11.22 21.57
CA ALA A 102 -6.62 -12.07 20.57
C ALA A 102 -7.10 -11.74 19.13
N GLY A 103 -8.39 -11.47 18.95
CA GLY A 103 -8.96 -11.04 17.68
C GLY A 103 -8.45 -9.68 17.22
N ARG A 104 -8.23 -8.74 18.16
CA ARG A 104 -7.63 -7.43 17.85
C ARG A 104 -6.16 -7.54 17.46
N ASP A 105 -5.40 -8.39 18.15
CA ASP A 105 -4.00 -8.69 17.80
C ASP A 105 -3.91 -9.37 16.42
N ALA A 106 -4.78 -10.34 16.15
CA ALA A 106 -4.86 -10.99 14.84
C ALA A 106 -5.20 -9.97 13.74
N PHE A 107 -6.15 -9.07 13.99
CA PHE A 107 -6.51 -8.02 13.05
C PHE A 107 -5.34 -7.07 12.77
N PHE A 108 -4.60 -6.65 13.79
CA PHE A 108 -3.38 -5.85 13.60
C PHE A 108 -2.33 -6.58 12.73
N ARG A 109 -2.13 -7.89 12.94
CA ARG A 109 -1.22 -8.70 12.11
C ARG A 109 -1.70 -8.82 10.66
N VAL A 110 -3.00 -8.97 10.44
CA VAL A 110 -3.60 -8.98 9.11
C VAL A 110 -3.41 -7.63 8.41
N GLN A 111 -3.56 -6.51 9.12
CA GLN A 111 -3.28 -5.18 8.56
C GLN A 111 -1.82 -5.04 8.14
N LEU A 112 -0.88 -5.47 9.00
CA LEU A 112 0.54 -5.49 8.70
C LEU A 112 0.84 -6.30 7.45
N ALA A 113 0.31 -7.52 7.35
CA ALA A 113 0.49 -8.38 6.19
C ALA A 113 -0.08 -7.75 4.91
N GLY A 114 -1.27 -7.14 4.99
CA GLY A 114 -1.87 -6.41 3.88
C GLY A 114 -1.01 -5.24 3.39
N ALA A 115 -0.47 -4.43 4.31
CA ALA A 115 0.41 -3.31 3.97
C ALA A 115 1.75 -3.77 3.38
N ILE A 116 2.35 -4.82 3.93
CA ILE A 116 3.59 -5.42 3.40
C ILE A 116 3.34 -5.99 2.00
N ALA A 117 2.25 -6.73 1.81
CA ALA A 117 1.94 -7.39 0.53
C ALA A 117 1.57 -6.39 -0.57
N GLY A 118 0.70 -5.42 -0.24
CA GLY A 118 0.11 -4.47 -1.18
C GLY A 118 0.97 -3.25 -1.47
N LEU A 119 1.70 -2.73 -0.48
CA LEU A 119 2.48 -1.49 -0.61
C LEU A 119 3.99 -1.72 -0.57
N LYS A 120 4.43 -2.98 -0.40
CA LYS A 120 5.84 -3.37 -0.29
C LYS A 120 6.59 -2.61 0.81
N TRP A 121 5.87 -2.20 1.86
CA TRP A 121 6.47 -1.55 3.01
C TRP A 121 7.25 -2.57 3.85
N ASN A 122 8.35 -2.13 4.45
CA ASN A 122 8.99 -2.90 5.50
C ASN A 122 8.12 -2.93 6.77
N ARG A 123 8.35 -3.92 7.63
CA ARG A 123 7.56 -4.14 8.85
C ARG A 123 7.51 -2.90 9.76
N ASN A 124 8.63 -2.20 9.94
CA ASN A 124 8.68 -1.03 10.82
C ASN A 124 7.80 0.11 10.30
N ARG A 125 7.89 0.42 9.00
CA ARG A 125 7.04 1.43 8.35
C ARG A 125 5.57 1.05 8.46
N ALA A 126 5.22 -0.20 8.16
CA ALA A 126 3.85 -0.69 8.25
C ALA A 126 3.30 -0.54 9.68
N THR A 127 4.06 -0.97 10.70
CA THR A 127 3.68 -0.83 12.11
C THR A 127 3.38 0.61 12.49
N GLN A 128 4.29 1.55 12.19
CA GLN A 128 4.11 2.95 12.60
C GLN A 128 2.88 3.58 11.93
N ASN A 129 2.69 3.34 10.63
CA ASN A 129 1.54 3.88 9.91
C ASN A 129 0.22 3.28 10.40
N ILE A 130 0.17 1.96 10.62
CA ILE A 130 -1.04 1.30 11.10
C ILE A 130 -1.42 1.77 12.51
N ILE A 131 -0.45 1.94 13.41
CA ILE A 131 -0.71 2.47 14.76
C ILE A 131 -1.27 3.89 14.67
N GLY A 132 -0.65 4.76 13.86
CA GLY A 132 -1.12 6.13 13.64
C GLY A 132 -2.56 6.16 13.11
N MET A 133 -2.82 5.46 12.00
CA MET A 133 -4.16 5.37 11.40
C MET A 133 -5.20 4.80 12.34
N SER A 134 -4.82 3.78 13.12
CA SER A 134 -5.69 3.20 14.14
C SER A 134 -6.07 4.23 15.20
N SER A 135 -5.09 4.98 15.73
CA SER A 135 -5.36 6.04 16.69
C SER A 135 -6.29 7.11 16.13
N GLU A 136 -6.04 7.57 14.90
CA GLU A 136 -6.87 8.57 14.23
C GLU A 136 -8.30 8.09 14.02
N ALA A 137 -8.50 6.84 13.58
CA ALA A 137 -9.83 6.25 13.46
C ALA A 137 -10.54 6.12 14.82
N ALA A 138 -9.79 5.86 15.89
CA ALA A 138 -10.30 5.85 17.27
C ALA A 138 -10.84 7.21 17.69
N ASP A 139 -10.02 8.24 17.48
CA ASP A 139 -10.33 9.60 17.88
C ASP A 139 -11.49 10.15 17.07
N TYR A 140 -11.56 9.81 15.78
CA TYR A 140 -12.71 10.16 14.94
C TYR A 140 -14.01 9.52 15.45
N LEU A 141 -14.01 8.21 15.75
CA LEU A 141 -15.18 7.52 16.30
C LEU A 141 -15.60 8.13 17.63
N ARG A 142 -14.67 8.34 18.55
CA ARG A 142 -14.94 8.95 19.86
C ARG A 142 -15.52 10.35 19.72
N ALA A 143 -14.92 11.21 18.89
CA ALA A 143 -15.44 12.55 18.65
C ALA A 143 -16.83 12.53 17.97
N SER A 144 -17.09 11.55 17.10
CA SER A 144 -18.40 11.34 16.47
C SER A 144 -19.46 10.93 17.48
N GLU A 145 -19.10 10.06 18.43
CA GLU A 145 -19.98 9.69 19.56
C GLU A 145 -20.26 10.87 20.49
N GLU A 146 -19.25 11.68 20.80
CA GLU A 146 -19.39 12.90 21.63
C GLU A 146 -20.33 13.93 20.97
N ARG A 147 -20.31 14.03 19.63
CA ARG A 147 -21.23 14.90 18.87
C ARG A 147 -22.65 14.33 18.74
N GLY A 148 -22.85 13.06 19.08
CA GLY A 148 -24.14 12.39 18.86
C GLY A 148 -24.45 12.14 17.38
N ASP A 149 -23.42 12.06 16.53
CA ASP A 149 -23.62 11.73 15.12
C ASP A 149 -24.29 10.36 15.04
N VAL A 150 -25.51 10.30 14.51
CA VAL A 150 -26.20 9.02 14.30
C VAL A 150 -25.48 8.33 13.15
N ALA A 151 -24.71 7.30 13.47
CA ALA A 151 -24.18 6.37 12.48
C ALA A 151 -25.35 5.75 11.72
N ILE A 152 -25.70 6.31 10.55
CA ILE A 152 -26.60 5.67 9.60
C ILE A 152 -25.80 4.51 9.00
N SER A 153 -25.85 3.38 9.69
CA SER A 153 -25.47 2.06 9.19
C SER A 153 -26.07 1.90 7.78
N GLY A 154 -25.22 1.92 6.77
CA GLY A 154 -25.63 1.78 5.36
C GLY A 154 -25.00 2.80 4.40
N ARG A 155 -24.44 3.92 4.88
CA ARG A 155 -23.62 4.77 4.01
C ARG A 155 -22.23 4.15 3.91
N VAL A 156 -22.05 3.29 2.91
CA VAL A 156 -20.72 2.90 2.43
C VAL A 156 -20.09 4.17 1.88
N GLU A 157 -19.35 4.91 2.71
CA GLU A 157 -18.42 5.92 2.19
C GLU A 157 -17.33 5.17 1.44
N ARG A 158 -17.59 4.98 0.15
CA ARG A 158 -16.64 4.37 -0.77
C ARG A 158 -15.57 5.42 -1.00
N HIS A 159 -14.56 5.45 -0.15
CA HIS A 159 -13.34 6.17 -0.44
C HIS A 159 -12.71 5.50 -1.67
N ALA A 160 -12.82 6.20 -2.80
CA ALA A 160 -12.17 5.83 -4.05
C ALA A 160 -10.67 6.19 -3.98
N GLY A 161 -10.02 5.90 -2.84
CA GLY A 161 -8.68 6.38 -2.49
C GLY A 161 -7.72 6.35 -3.66
N ALA A 162 -6.79 7.30 -3.67
CA ALA A 162 -5.75 7.37 -4.66
C ALA A 162 -4.97 6.06 -4.68
N ALA A 163 -4.35 5.78 -5.81
CA ALA A 163 -3.67 4.52 -5.99
C ALA A 163 -2.49 4.42 -5.02
N GLY A 164 -2.38 3.28 -4.32
CA GLY A 164 -1.43 3.10 -3.23
C GLY A 164 -1.88 3.62 -1.86
N ASP A 165 -3.14 4.03 -1.73
CA ASP A 165 -3.68 4.50 -0.44
C ASP A 165 -4.00 3.36 0.53
N LEU A 166 -3.95 3.72 1.81
CA LEU A 166 -4.49 2.97 2.93
C LEU A 166 -5.70 3.69 3.50
N ALA A 167 -6.70 2.93 3.96
CA ALA A 167 -7.79 3.46 4.76
C ALA A 167 -8.08 2.58 5.97
N ALA A 168 -8.45 3.21 7.08
CA ALA A 168 -8.99 2.55 8.26
C ALA A 168 -10.31 3.23 8.64
N MET A 169 -11.33 2.44 8.93
CA MET A 169 -12.66 2.94 9.30
C MET A 169 -13.15 2.18 10.52
N TRP A 170 -13.47 2.90 11.59
CA TRP A 170 -13.94 2.31 12.85
C TRP A 170 -15.36 2.75 13.13
N THR A 171 -16.21 1.79 13.45
CA THR A 171 -17.57 1.99 13.93
C THR A 171 -17.73 1.28 15.27
N LYS A 172 -18.92 1.39 15.86
CA LYS A 172 -19.28 0.63 17.07
C LYS A 172 -19.28 -0.89 16.83
N THR A 173 -19.58 -1.31 15.60
CA THR A 173 -19.79 -2.72 15.24
C THR A 173 -18.62 -3.32 14.49
N ASP A 174 -17.77 -2.51 13.84
CA ASP A 174 -16.78 -3.02 12.91
C ASP A 174 -15.51 -2.17 12.92
N ARG A 175 -14.39 -2.83 12.67
CA ARG A 175 -13.14 -2.19 12.27
C ARG A 175 -12.78 -2.69 10.88
N THR A 176 -12.56 -1.76 9.96
CA THR A 176 -12.20 -2.07 8.58
C THR A 176 -10.84 -1.48 8.24
N PHE A 177 -10.04 -2.25 7.52
CA PHE A 177 -8.76 -1.83 6.94
C PHE A 177 -8.74 -2.14 5.45
N ILE A 178 -8.25 -1.20 4.65
CA ILE A 178 -8.26 -1.29 3.19
C ILE A 178 -6.89 -0.90 2.64
N VAL A 179 -6.43 -1.66 1.64
CA VAL A 179 -5.29 -1.35 0.78
C VAL A 179 -5.79 -1.25 -0.66
N LEU A 180 -5.43 -0.17 -1.35
CA LEU A 180 -5.75 0.02 -2.78
C LEU A 180 -4.48 -0.15 -3.62
N ALA A 181 -4.64 -0.69 -4.83
CA ALA A 181 -3.54 -0.83 -5.78
C ALA A 181 -2.96 0.55 -6.18
N TYR A 182 -1.67 0.59 -6.47
CA TYR A 182 -1.05 1.69 -7.24
C TYR A 182 -1.49 1.58 -8.72
N ASP A 183 -1.70 2.72 -9.38
CA ASP A 183 -2.13 2.84 -10.78
C ASP A 183 -0.94 3.04 -11.72
#